data_AF-A0A927UN95-F1
#
_entry.id   AF-A0A927UN95-F1
#
_cell.length_a   1.000
_cell.length_b   1.000
_cell.length_c   1.000
_cell.angle_alpha   90.00
_cell.angle_beta   90.00
_cell.angle_gamma   90.00
#
_symmetry.space_group_name_H-M   'P 1'
#
loop_
_entity.id
_entity.type
_entity.pdbx_description
1 polymer ?
#
loop_
_entity_poly.entity_id
_entity_poly.type
_entity_poly.pdbx_seq_one_letter_code
_entity_poly.pdbx_strand_id
1 'polypeptide(L)'
;MMLFLLYHRHWMDNEYYDTKFIGIYSSKTNALCKMERFSKLPGFCDFKTGFHIESAKVNLKKKKGIVYLLTITKVLDEGDDEITVAYYVCSNVIFARFLWIVKSIILCVKHKKIYISKYNIDEDNWCEGFVSI
;
A
#
# COMPACT_ATOMS: atom_id res chain seq x y z
N MET A 1 0.63 -16.24 -9.18
CA MET A 1 0.87 -16.30 -7.73
C MET A 1 -0.08 -15.33 -7.03
N MET A 2 -0.56 -15.66 -5.83
CA MET A 2 -1.31 -14.74 -4.99
C MET A 2 -0.34 -14.03 -4.04
N LEU A 3 -0.46 -12.71 -3.91
CA LEU A 3 0.26 -11.88 -2.95
C LEU A 3 -0.73 -11.21 -2.00
N PHE A 4 -0.25 -10.82 -0.83
CA PHE A 4 -1.07 -10.23 0.24
C PHE A 4 -0.45 -8.91 0.68
N LEU A 5 -1.12 -7.80 0.35
CA LEU A 5 -0.70 -6.46 0.71
C LEU A 5 -1.23 -6.15 2.11
N LEU A 6 -0.34 -5.80 3.04
CA LEU A 6 -0.70 -5.35 4.37
C LEU A 6 -0.48 -3.85 4.46
N TYR A 7 -1.49 -3.14 4.92
CA TYR A 7 -1.43 -1.72 5.21
C TYR A 7 -2.36 -1.37 6.36
N HIS A 8 -2.13 -0.23 6.99
CA HIS A 8 -2.96 0.29 8.06
C HIS A 8 -3.56 1.62 7.63
N ARG A 9 -4.86 1.80 7.88
CA ARG A 9 -5.58 3.06 7.68
C ARG A 9 -6.17 3.53 8.99
N HIS A 10 -5.93 4.80 9.30
CA HIS A 10 -6.53 5.46 10.45
C HIS A 10 -7.37 6.64 9.97
N TRP A 11 -8.62 6.74 10.46
CA TRP A 11 -9.49 7.88 10.26
C TRP A 11 -9.09 8.99 11.24
N MET A 12 -8.69 10.15 10.73
CA MET A 12 -8.62 11.37 11.53
C MET A 12 -9.95 12.12 11.42
N ASP A 13 -10.35 12.83 12.48
CA ASP A 13 -11.67 13.47 12.67
C ASP A 13 -12.12 14.42 11.54
N ASN A 14 -11.21 14.82 10.63
CA ASN A 14 -11.50 15.67 9.46
C ASN A 14 -11.60 14.90 8.13
N GLU A 15 -11.94 13.60 8.13
CA GLU A 15 -12.05 12.75 6.92
C GLU A 15 -10.72 12.40 6.22
N TYR A 16 -9.58 12.64 6.88
CA TYR A 16 -8.26 12.29 6.35
C TYR A 16 -7.88 10.87 6.73
N TYR A 17 -7.37 10.11 5.75
CA TYR A 17 -6.79 8.78 5.97
C TYR A 17 -5.27 8.87 5.86
N ASP A 18 -4.54 8.73 6.96
CA ASP A 18 -3.15 8.31 6.85
C ASP A 18 -3.14 6.81 6.54
N THR A 19 -2.53 6.45 5.41
CA THR A 19 -2.37 5.05 5.00
C THR A 19 -0.90 4.68 5.10
N LYS A 20 -0.57 3.85 6.08
CA LYS A 20 0.77 3.29 6.22
C LYS A 20 0.85 1.94 5.53
N PHE A 21 1.58 1.91 4.41
CA PHE A 21 1.85 0.67 3.70
C PHE A 21 2.94 -0.12 4.42
N ILE A 22 2.62 -1.35 4.85
CA ILE A 22 3.52 -2.17 5.68
C ILE A 22 4.35 -3.10 4.81
N GLY A 23 3.72 -3.83 3.87
CA GLY A 23 4.46 -4.74 3.02
C GLY A 23 3.62 -5.63 2.12
N ILE A 24 4.31 -6.46 1.33
CA ILE A 24 3.73 -7.40 0.39
C ILE A 24 4.22 -8.80 0.72
N TYR A 25 3.32 -9.72 1.03
CA TYR A 25 3.65 -11.04 1.52
C TYR A 25 3.22 -12.14 0.55
N SER A 26 4.00 -13.22 0.49
CA SER A 26 3.77 -14.37 -0.38
C SER A 26 2.65 -15.30 0.11
N SER A 27 2.20 -15.14 1.35
CA SER A 27 1.11 -15.92 1.95
C SER A 27 0.26 -15.09 2.91
N LYS A 28 -1.02 -15.47 3.04
CA LYS A 28 -1.95 -14.84 3.98
C LYS A 28 -1.49 -15.01 5.43
N THR A 29 -0.98 -16.18 5.77
CA THR A 29 -0.45 -16.48 7.11
C THR A 29 0.71 -15.57 7.47
N ASN A 30 1.65 -15.33 6.55
CA ASN A 30 2.75 -14.39 6.81
C ASN A 30 2.23 -12.96 7.06
N ALA A 31 1.31 -12.48 6.21
CA ALA A 31 0.68 -11.17 6.41
C ALA A 31 -0.04 -11.05 7.77
N LEU A 32 -0.74 -12.10 8.21
CA LEU A 32 -1.40 -12.14 9.52
C LEU A 32 -0.40 -12.10 10.68
N CYS A 33 0.67 -12.89 10.64
CA CYS A 33 1.72 -12.85 11.67
C CYS A 33 2.36 -11.47 11.77
N LYS A 34 2.55 -10.79 10.63
CA LYS A 34 3.07 -9.42 10.58
C LYS A 34 2.07 -8.43 11.16
N MET A 35 0.80 -8.51 10.77
CA MET A 35 -0.27 -7.71 11.37
C MET A 35 -0.28 -7.82 12.89
N GLU A 36 -0.21 -9.04 13.45
CA GLU A 36 -0.11 -9.25 14.90
C GLU A 36 1.11 -8.57 15.53
N ARG A 37 2.28 -8.63 14.88
CA ARG A 37 3.48 -7.91 15.33
C ARG A 37 3.27 -6.39 15.30
N PHE A 38 2.78 -5.84 14.20
CA PHE A 38 2.58 -4.39 14.03
C PHE A 38 1.50 -3.85 14.96
N SER A 39 0.43 -4.60 15.24
CA SER A 39 -0.63 -4.23 16.18
C SER A 39 -0.17 -4.01 17.63
N LYS A 40 1.08 -4.37 17.95
CA LYS A 40 1.70 -4.16 19.27
C LYS A 40 2.63 -2.93 19.29
N LEU A 41 2.92 -2.33 18.14
CA LEU A 41 3.78 -1.16 18.05
C LEU A 41 3.01 0.11 18.46
N PRO A 42 3.69 1.11 19.06
CA PRO A 42 3.08 2.38 19.42
C PRO A 42 2.31 3.02 18.25
N GLY A 43 1.14 3.60 18.56
CA GLY A 43 0.23 4.23 17.63
C GLY A 43 -0.55 3.27 16.72
N PHE A 44 0.02 2.11 16.33
CA PHE A 44 -0.76 1.04 15.70
C PHE A 44 -1.63 0.28 16.71
N CYS A 45 -1.15 0.16 17.95
CA CYS A 45 -1.87 -0.53 19.03
C CYS A 45 -3.16 0.16 19.44
N ASP A 46 -3.26 1.47 19.20
CA ASP A 46 -4.41 2.29 19.54
C ASP A 46 -5.55 2.10 18.51
N PHE A 47 -5.19 1.68 17.28
CA PHE A 47 -6.11 1.53 16.15
C PHE A 47 -6.02 0.13 15.53
N LYS A 48 -6.20 -0.93 16.33
CA LYS A 48 -6.06 -2.33 15.87
C LYS A 48 -7.01 -2.73 14.75
N THR A 49 -8.14 -2.04 14.59
CA THR A 49 -9.12 -2.29 13.53
C THR A 49 -8.72 -1.68 12.19
N GLY A 50 -7.70 -0.81 12.16
CA GLY A 50 -7.23 -0.13 10.95
C GLY A 50 -6.39 -0.99 10.01
N PHE A 51 -6.07 -2.23 10.38
CA PHE A 51 -5.28 -3.12 9.52
C PHE A 51 -6.12 -3.74 8.40
N HIS A 52 -5.56 -3.74 7.19
CA HIS A 52 -6.16 -4.33 6.02
C HIS A 52 -5.19 -5.27 5.32
N ILE A 53 -5.70 -6.43 4.90
CA ILE A 53 -4.98 -7.37 4.04
C ILE A 53 -5.75 -7.54 2.73
N GLU A 54 -5.14 -7.13 1.63
CA GLU A 54 -5.72 -7.26 0.28
C GLU A 54 -4.95 -8.31 -0.53
N SER A 55 -5.68 -9.18 -1.24
CA SER A 55 -5.05 -10.19 -2.08
C SER A 55 -4.91 -9.73 -3.53
N ALA A 56 -3.71 -9.81 -4.10
CA ALA A 56 -3.43 -9.47 -5.49
C ALA A 56 -2.93 -10.69 -6.28
N LYS A 57 -3.57 -10.98 -7.41
CA LYS A 57 -3.12 -12.03 -8.33
C LYS A 57 -2.07 -11.44 -9.28
N VAL A 58 -0.84 -11.95 -9.17
CA VAL A 58 0.29 -11.48 -9.99
C VAL A 58 0.90 -12.64 -10.77
N ASN A 59 1.18 -12.42 -12.05
CA ASN A 59 1.96 -13.37 -12.84
C ASN A 59 3.45 -13.16 -12.58
N LEU A 60 3.97 -13.89 -11.59
CA LEU A 60 5.38 -13.91 -11.21
C LEU A 60 5.99 -15.23 -11.62
N LYS A 61 7.10 -15.17 -12.36
CA LYS A 61 7.88 -16.36 -12.74
C LYS A 61 8.68 -16.94 -11.55
N LYS A 62 8.91 -16.18 -10.47
CA LYS A 62 9.64 -16.60 -9.26
C LYS A 62 8.88 -16.20 -7.98
N LYS A 63 8.87 -17.07 -6.95
CA LYS A 63 8.16 -16.85 -5.67
C LYS A 63 8.84 -15.84 -4.74
N LYS A 64 10.18 -15.73 -4.79
CA LYS A 64 10.96 -14.67 -4.13
C LYS A 64 11.42 -13.70 -5.21
N GLY A 65 11.02 -12.45 -5.09
CA GLY A 65 11.32 -11.45 -6.11
C GLY A 65 10.90 -10.05 -5.72
N ILE A 66 11.40 -9.11 -6.51
CA ILE A 66 10.99 -7.72 -6.49
C ILE A 66 9.64 -7.59 -7.21
N VAL A 67 8.75 -6.80 -6.65
CA VAL A 67 7.52 -6.33 -7.27
C VAL A 67 7.48 -4.81 -7.29
N TYR A 68 6.60 -4.26 -8.12
CA TYR A 68 6.40 -2.83 -8.24
C TYR A 68 4.96 -2.52 -7.84
N LEU A 69 4.80 -1.63 -6.86
CA LEU A 69 3.50 -1.17 -6.38
C LEU A 69 3.18 0.15 -7.07
N LEU A 70 2.07 0.19 -7.80
CA LEU A 70 1.44 1.42 -8.23
C LEU A 70 0.51 1.89 -7.12
N THR A 71 0.80 3.05 -6.55
CA THR A 71 -0.05 3.70 -5.55
C THR A 71 -0.75 4.87 -6.22
N ILE A 72 -2.09 4.87 -6.21
CA ILE A 72 -2.90 5.98 -6.70
C ILE A 72 -3.36 6.78 -5.49
N THR A 73 -3.02 8.06 -5.45
CA THR A 73 -3.49 9.01 -4.43
C THR A 73 -4.45 10.03 -5.03
N LYS A 74 -5.34 10.56 -4.20
CA LYS A 74 -6.17 11.73 -4.49
C LYS A 74 -5.63 12.89 -3.64
N VAL A 75 -5.31 14.00 -4.30
CA VAL A 75 -4.98 15.28 -3.65
C VAL A 75 -6.30 15.90 -3.18
N LEU A 76 -6.32 16.42 -1.96
CA LEU A 76 -7.51 17.10 -1.44
C LEU A 76 -7.54 18.56 -1.89
N ASP A 77 -8.74 19.12 -2.04
CA ASP A 77 -8.91 20.49 -2.54
C ASP A 77 -8.48 21.55 -1.51
N GLU A 78 -8.50 21.18 -0.23
CA GLU A 78 -8.05 22.00 0.91
C GLU A 78 -6.75 21.41 1.49
N GLY A 79 -5.60 21.78 0.89
CA GLY A 79 -4.25 21.44 1.39
C GLY A 79 -3.37 20.65 0.42
N ASP A 80 -2.14 20.35 0.85
CA ASP A 80 -1.17 19.51 0.11
C ASP A 80 -1.32 18.01 0.42
N ASP A 81 -2.34 17.63 1.19
CA ASP A 81 -2.54 16.27 1.66
C ASP A 81 -3.04 15.33 0.56
N GLU A 82 -2.55 14.08 0.63
CA GLU A 82 -2.84 13.04 -0.36
C GLU A 82 -3.42 11.80 0.32
N ILE A 83 -4.59 11.35 -0.15
CA ILE A 83 -5.21 10.11 0.33
C ILE A 83 -4.92 8.98 -0.65
N THR A 84 -4.43 7.83 -0.15
CA THR A 84 -4.30 6.63 -0.99
C THR A 84 -5.66 6.03 -1.33
N VAL A 85 -5.94 5.91 -2.62
CA VAL A 85 -7.20 5.39 -3.16
C VAL A 85 -7.08 3.91 -3.53
N ALA A 86 -5.95 3.51 -4.12
CA ALA A 86 -5.79 2.16 -4.64
C ALA A 86 -4.33 1.74 -4.77
N TYR A 87 -4.13 0.41 -4.70
CA TYR A 87 -2.86 -0.26 -4.93
C TYR A 87 -2.94 -1.23 -6.11
N TYR A 88 -1.89 -1.28 -6.93
CA TYR A 88 -1.76 -2.26 -8.00
C TYR A 88 -0.36 -2.88 -7.98
N VAL A 89 -0.28 -4.21 -7.84
CA VAL A 89 1.01 -4.92 -7.83
C VAL A 89 1.36 -5.41 -9.22
N CYS A 90 2.57 -5.05 -9.67
CA CYS A 90 3.12 -5.39 -10.97
C CYS A 90 4.38 -6.26 -10.79
N SER A 91 4.56 -7.25 -11.66
CA SER A 91 5.76 -8.12 -11.64
C SER A 91 6.99 -7.49 -12.31
N ASN A 92 6.83 -6.40 -13.06
CA ASN A 92 7.92 -5.72 -13.76
C ASN A 92 7.63 -4.22 -13.88
N VAL A 93 8.68 -3.39 -13.80
CA VAL A 93 8.65 -1.94 -13.98
C VAL A 93 8.11 -1.51 -15.35
N ILE A 94 8.37 -2.28 -16.41
CA ILE A 94 7.88 -1.94 -17.77
C ILE A 94 6.35 -1.98 -17.77
N PHE A 95 5.77 -3.02 -17.20
CA PHE A 95 4.32 -3.15 -17.09
C PHE A 95 3.73 -2.13 -16.13
N ALA A 96 4.42 -1.84 -15.02
CA ALA A 96 4.03 -0.79 -14.08
C ALA A 96 3.96 0.59 -14.76
N ARG A 97 4.98 0.94 -15.56
CA ARG A 97 5.01 2.18 -16.35
C ARG A 97 3.94 2.22 -17.42
N PHE A 98 3.70 1.10 -18.11
CA PHE A 98 2.61 1.01 -19.08
C PHE A 98 1.24 1.26 -18.41
N LEU A 99 0.98 0.58 -17.28
CA LEU A 99 -0.24 0.82 -16.50
C LEU A 99 -0.33 2.26 -16.01
N TRP A 100 0.78 2.85 -15.57
CA TRP A 100 0.85 4.26 -15.19
C TRP A 100 0.44 5.17 -16.34
N ILE A 101 0.99 5.00 -17.55
CA ILE A 101 0.62 5.79 -18.74
C ILE A 101 -0.89 5.65 -19.03
N VAL A 102 -1.37 4.41 -19.13
CA VAL A 102 -2.78 4.13 -19.43
C VAL A 102 -3.70 4.74 -18.37
N LYS A 103 -3.35 4.58 -17.08
CA LYS A 103 -4.11 5.13 -15.98
C LYS A 103 -4.06 6.66 -15.96
N SER A 104 -2.92 7.29 -16.22
CA SER A 104 -2.80 8.75 -16.30
C SER A 104 -3.61 9.36 -17.44
N ILE A 105 -3.69 8.69 -18.59
CA ILE A 105 -4.48 9.17 -19.74
C ILE A 105 -5.98 8.95 -19.49
N ILE A 106 -6.38 7.78 -18.96
CA ILE A 106 -7.79 7.46 -18.72
C ILE A 106 -8.33 8.22 -17.50
N LEU A 107 -7.56 8.29 -16.41
CA LEU A 107 -7.86 9.10 -15.23
C LEU A 107 -7.47 10.56 -15.50
N CYS A 108 -7.96 11.17 -16.57
CA CYS A 108 -7.96 12.63 -16.81
C CYS A 108 -8.67 13.38 -15.66
N VAL A 109 -8.15 13.25 -14.44
CA VAL A 109 -8.82 13.52 -13.19
C VAL A 109 -7.91 14.50 -12.49
N LYS A 110 -8.35 15.76 -12.51
CA LYS A 110 -7.83 16.79 -11.62
C LYS A 110 -7.73 16.17 -10.22
N HIS A 111 -6.61 16.40 -9.53
CA HIS A 111 -6.37 15.95 -8.16
C HIS A 111 -6.07 14.45 -7.95
N LYS A 112 -5.50 13.72 -8.92
CA LYS A 112 -4.92 12.38 -8.66
C LYS A 112 -3.44 12.30 -9.03
N LYS A 113 -2.64 11.65 -8.18
CA LYS A 113 -1.23 11.33 -8.45
C LYS A 113 -1.02 9.82 -8.44
N ILE A 114 -0.06 9.35 -9.22
CA ILE A 114 0.27 7.92 -9.31
C ILE A 114 1.77 7.75 -9.10
N TYR A 115 2.13 6.96 -8.10
CA TYR A 115 3.50 6.63 -7.74
C TYR A 115 3.82 5.19 -8.10
N ILE A 116 5.09 4.93 -8.43
CA ILE A 116 5.61 3.58 -8.63
C ILE A 116 6.73 3.35 -7.62
N SER A 117 6.53 2.39 -6.72
CA SER A 117 7.50 2.04 -5.69
C SER A 117 7.94 0.59 -5.84
N LYS A 118 9.20 0.32 -5.53
CA LYS A 118 9.81 -1.01 -5.59
C LYS A 118 9.74 -1.67 -4.23
N TYR A 119 9.29 -2.92 -4.18
CA TYR A 119 9.15 -3.69 -2.95
C TYR A 119 9.72 -5.10 -3.09
N ASN A 120 10.35 -5.62 -2.04
CA ASN A 120 10.68 -7.03 -1.94
C ASN A 120 9.51 -7.77 -1.29
N ILE A 121 9.20 -8.96 -1.81
CA ILE A 121 8.20 -9.84 -1.21
C ILE A 121 8.71 -10.37 0.14
N ASP A 122 7.83 -10.41 1.13
CA ASP A 122 8.07 -10.84 2.50
C ASP A 122 9.00 -9.94 3.34
N GLU A 123 9.20 -8.69 2.89
CA GLU A 123 9.95 -7.67 3.61
C GLU A 123 9.01 -6.60 4.19
N ASP A 124 9.30 -6.20 5.44
CA ASP A 124 8.59 -5.14 6.13
C ASP A 124 9.19 -3.79 5.69
N ASN A 125 8.37 -2.86 5.21
CA ASN A 125 8.83 -1.56 4.70
C ASN A 125 8.56 -0.41 5.66
N TRP A 126 8.04 -0.75 6.84
CA TRP A 126 7.76 0.17 7.92
C TRP A 126 8.38 -0.41 9.19
N CYS A 127 9.36 0.28 9.80
CA CYS A 127 10.08 -0.25 10.96
C CYS A 127 9.71 0.46 12.28
N GLU A 128 9.06 1.62 12.19
CA GLU A 128 8.76 2.50 13.34
C GLU A 128 7.27 2.50 13.68
N GLY A 129 6.89 2.90 14.90
CA GLY A 129 5.49 3.03 15.29
C GLY A 129 4.74 4.09 14.47
N PHE A 130 3.42 4.18 14.64
CA PHE A 130 2.64 5.31 14.14
C PHE A 130 2.95 6.50 15.05
N VAL A 131 3.52 7.58 14.51
CA VAL A 131 3.77 8.80 15.29
C VAL A 131 2.42 9.47 15.54
N SER A 132 1.91 9.35 16.76
CA SER A 132 0.89 10.25 17.28
C SER A 132 1.56 11.59 17.56
N ILE A 133 1.26 12.61 16.75
CA ILE A 133 1.63 14.00 17.04
C ILE A 133 0.74 14.50 18.18
#